data_AF-A0A1H2U9H8-F1
#
_entry.id   AF-A0A1H2U9H8-F1
#
_cell.length_a   1.000
_cell.length_b   1.000
_cell.length_c   1.000
_cell.angle_alpha   90.00
_cell.angle_beta   90.00
_cell.angle_gamma   90.00
#
_symmetry.space_group_name_H-M   'P 1'
#
loop_
_entity.id
_entity.type
_entity.pdbx_description
1 polymer ?
#
loop_
_entity_poly.entity_id
_entity_poly.type
_entity_poly.pdbx_seq_one_letter_code
_entity_poly.pdbx_strand_id
1 'polypeptide(L)'
;MLNLILEIIVEIIISILLHESLHYLIACILKLNPQVKMHNLIPSITYKNTHEDIKNLLVGAAPLLMVTLIFILPNNKWFVFKVMCFCQIFNILPICADGEVILLSIINLLKNMKKSKVIIGIVVFILTLTLINIYVQKSESAIAYNDHTPRMIKTSPSDIMKRIREKKQGIYYFGFPECPWCIELLPVLDESLQNANEKAYVLNTHDKTFTQPLRNELTAFYKQYVHQKRIYVPLVVSINDKHEIKVHLDTVKGHNAKVSRMTKSQRKELRHILDQMVDFKK
;
A
#
# COMPACT_ATOMS: atom_id res chain seq x y z
N MET A 1 -22.80 20.05 -10.53
CA MET A 1 -23.86 19.00 -10.46
C MET A 1 -23.92 18.19 -11.75
N LEU A 2 -24.12 18.82 -12.91
CA LEU A 2 -24.19 18.12 -14.22
C LEU A 2 -22.91 17.33 -14.56
N ASN A 3 -21.73 17.90 -14.35
CA ASN A 3 -20.45 17.20 -14.62
C ASN A 3 -20.25 15.96 -13.74
N LEU A 4 -20.68 16.02 -12.48
CA LEU A 4 -20.59 14.89 -11.55
C LEU A 4 -21.55 13.76 -11.95
N ILE A 5 -22.77 14.10 -12.36
CA ILE A 5 -23.74 13.13 -12.85
C ILE A 5 -23.22 12.45 -14.12
N LEU A 6 -22.63 13.23 -15.04
CA LEU A 6 -22.05 12.68 -16.26
C LEU A 6 -20.88 11.73 -15.97
N GLU A 7 -20.00 12.08 -15.04
CA GLU A 7 -18.88 11.23 -14.62
C GLU A 7 -19.37 9.88 -14.05
N ILE A 8 -20.39 9.91 -13.18
CA ILE A 8 -21.01 8.71 -12.63
C ILE A 8 -21.59 7.82 -13.74
N ILE A 9 -22.32 8.40 -14.70
CA ILE A 9 -22.92 7.65 -15.81
C ILE A 9 -21.83 6.98 -16.67
N VAL A 10 -20.75 7.71 -16.97
CA VAL A 10 -19.62 7.19 -17.73
C VAL A 10 -18.95 6.03 -17.00
N GLU A 11 -18.73 6.15 -15.68
CA GLU A 11 -18.15 5.08 -14.87
C GLU A 11 -19.01 3.80 -14.86
N ILE A 12 -20.34 3.96 -14.79
CA ILE A 12 -21.28 2.82 -14.85
C ILE A 12 -21.22 2.14 -16.23
N ILE A 13 -21.24 2.92 -17.31
CA ILE A 13 -21.17 2.39 -18.67
C ILE A 13 -19.87 1.63 -18.89
N ILE A 14 -18.73 2.19 -18.46
CA ILE A 14 -17.43 1.52 -18.57
C ILE A 14 -17.43 0.19 -17.80
N SER A 15 -18.03 0.14 -16.61
CA SER A 15 -18.14 -1.10 -15.83
C SER A 15 -18.96 -2.17 -16.55
N ILE A 16 -20.08 -1.81 -17.16
CA ILE A 16 -20.94 -2.76 -17.89
C ILE A 16 -20.20 -3.30 -19.11
N LEU A 17 -19.56 -2.42 -19.89
CA LEU A 17 -18.77 -2.82 -21.06
C LEU A 17 -17.63 -3.76 -20.68
N LEU A 18 -16.95 -3.47 -19.58
CA LEU A 18 -15.85 -4.30 -19.10
C LEU A 18 -16.33 -5.69 -18.65
N HIS A 19 -17.45 -5.77 -17.93
CA HIS A 19 -18.08 -7.03 -17.52
C HIS A 19 -18.32 -7.95 -18.73
N GLU A 20 -19.02 -7.45 -19.74
CA GLU A 20 -19.35 -8.21 -20.94
C GLU A 20 -18.11 -8.53 -21.77
N SER A 21 -17.12 -7.63 -21.82
CA SER A 21 -15.87 -7.90 -22.52
C SER A 21 -15.08 -9.07 -21.92
N LEU A 22 -15.19 -9.29 -20.60
CA LEU A 22 -14.53 -10.41 -19.93
C LEU A 22 -15.21 -11.73 -20.27
N HIS A 23 -16.55 -11.77 -20.28
CA HIS A 23 -17.32 -12.91 -20.80
C HIS A 23 -16.89 -13.25 -22.23
N TYR A 24 -16.83 -12.23 -23.09
CA TYR A 24 -16.41 -12.39 -24.49
C TYR A 24 -14.99 -12.93 -24.61
N LEU A 25 -14.04 -12.35 -23.87
CA LEU A 25 -12.62 -12.72 -23.92
C LEU A 25 -12.41 -14.17 -23.47
N ILE A 26 -12.98 -14.55 -22.32
CA ILE A 26 -12.86 -15.92 -21.80
C ILE A 26 -13.54 -16.92 -22.74
N ALA A 27 -14.71 -16.59 -23.28
CA ALA A 27 -15.39 -17.43 -24.26
C ALA A 27 -14.57 -17.59 -25.56
N CYS A 28 -13.88 -16.55 -26.03
CA CYS A 28 -12.96 -16.64 -27.18
C CYS A 28 -11.76 -17.54 -26.89
N ILE A 29 -11.11 -17.37 -25.72
CA ILE A 29 -9.98 -18.21 -25.30
C ILE A 29 -10.38 -19.68 -25.24
N LEU A 30 -11.61 -19.96 -24.79
CA LEU A 30 -12.18 -21.31 -24.69
C LEU A 30 -12.81 -21.83 -25.99
N LYS A 31 -12.71 -21.06 -27.09
CA LYS A 31 -13.23 -21.40 -28.43
C LYS A 31 -14.74 -21.67 -28.47
N LEU A 32 -15.51 -20.90 -27.69
CA LEU A 32 -16.97 -21.03 -27.58
C LEU A 32 -17.76 -20.17 -28.58
N ASN A 33 -17.07 -19.53 -29.53
CA ASN A 33 -17.65 -18.66 -30.58
C ASN A 33 -18.71 -17.67 -30.03
N PRO A 34 -18.33 -16.77 -29.10
CA PRO A 34 -19.26 -15.82 -28.50
C PRO A 34 -19.82 -14.83 -29.53
N GLN A 35 -21.08 -14.48 -29.35
CA GLN A 35 -21.81 -13.49 -30.14
C GLN A 35 -22.27 -12.35 -29.24
N VAL A 36 -21.97 -11.12 -29.66
CA VAL A 36 -22.48 -9.91 -29.01
C VAL A 36 -23.91 -9.67 -29.50
N LYS A 37 -24.86 -9.60 -28.58
CA LYS A 37 -26.24 -9.17 -28.84
C LYS A 37 -26.51 -7.86 -28.12
N MET A 38 -27.30 -6.99 -28.73
CA MET A 38 -27.71 -5.74 -28.12
C MET A 38 -29.15 -5.88 -27.62
N HIS A 39 -29.38 -5.66 -26.33
CA HIS A 39 -30.72 -5.59 -25.76
C HIS A 39 -30.90 -4.23 -25.07
N ASN A 40 -31.85 -3.41 -25.53
CA ASN A 40 -32.11 -2.06 -25.00
C ASN A 40 -30.84 -1.23 -24.75
N LEU A 41 -29.93 -1.19 -25.75
CA LEU A 41 -28.65 -0.47 -25.74
C LEU A 41 -27.56 -1.06 -24.81
N ILE A 42 -27.83 -2.17 -24.13
CA ILE A 42 -26.84 -2.88 -23.31
C ILE A 42 -26.31 -4.08 -24.12
N PRO A 43 -24.99 -4.19 -24.32
CA PRO A 43 -24.41 -5.37 -24.93
C PRO A 43 -24.54 -6.55 -23.98
N SER A 44 -24.81 -7.73 -24.52
CA SER A 44 -24.85 -8.99 -23.79
C SER A 44 -24.14 -10.06 -24.60
N ILE A 45 -23.24 -10.80 -23.96
CA ILE A 45 -22.53 -11.90 -24.59
C ILE A 45 -23.32 -13.19 -24.49
N THR A 46 -23.60 -13.79 -25.65
CA THR A 46 -24.21 -15.12 -25.73
C THR A 46 -23.26 -16.08 -26.42
N TYR A 47 -23.18 -17.30 -25.94
CA TYR A 47 -22.38 -18.35 -26.56
C TYR A 47 -23.16 -19.67 -26.55
N LYS A 48 -22.82 -20.57 -27.46
CA LYS A 48 -23.48 -21.87 -27.52
C LYS A 48 -22.98 -22.73 -26.36
N ASN A 49 -23.89 -23.16 -25.48
CA ASN A 49 -23.54 -24.07 -24.41
C ASN A 49 -23.06 -25.40 -25.01
N THR A 50 -21.82 -25.79 -24.70
CA THR A 50 -21.18 -27.01 -25.20
C THR A 50 -21.34 -28.20 -24.25
N HIS A 51 -22.10 -28.03 -23.14
CA HIS A 51 -22.21 -28.97 -22.02
C HIS A 51 -20.87 -29.32 -21.35
N GLU A 52 -19.83 -28.53 -21.63
CA GLU A 52 -18.56 -28.62 -20.91
C GLU A 52 -18.62 -27.72 -19.67
N ASP A 53 -19.01 -28.31 -18.54
CA ASP A 53 -19.28 -27.57 -17.30
C ASP A 53 -18.08 -26.72 -16.82
N ILE A 54 -16.84 -27.16 -17.03
CA ILE A 54 -15.64 -26.36 -16.69
C ILE A 54 -15.58 -25.08 -17.52
N LYS A 55 -15.89 -25.15 -18.82
CA LYS A 55 -15.87 -23.98 -19.70
C LYS A 55 -16.97 -23.01 -19.32
N ASN A 56 -18.18 -23.51 -19.06
CA ASN A 56 -19.31 -22.71 -18.62
C ASN A 56 -19.04 -22.03 -17.27
N LEU A 57 -18.42 -22.74 -16.32
CA LEU A 57 -18.00 -22.20 -15.04
C LEU A 57 -16.99 -21.05 -15.20
N LEU A 58 -15.96 -21.25 -16.04
CA LEU A 58 -14.94 -20.24 -16.29
C LEU A 58 -15.49 -18.98 -16.96
N VAL A 59 -16.42 -19.13 -17.92
CA VAL A 59 -17.07 -17.97 -18.54
C VAL A 59 -17.96 -17.27 -17.51
N GLY A 60 -18.86 -17.98 -16.83
CA GLY A 60 -19.76 -17.37 -15.83
C GLY A 60 -19.01 -16.63 -14.71
N ALA A 61 -17.85 -17.14 -14.30
CA ALA A 61 -17.00 -16.52 -13.28
C ALA A 61 -16.09 -15.40 -13.81
N ALA A 62 -15.99 -15.18 -15.13
CA ALA A 62 -15.07 -14.23 -15.74
C ALA A 62 -15.16 -12.80 -15.18
N PRO A 63 -16.37 -12.24 -14.91
CA PRO A 63 -16.48 -10.89 -14.37
C PRO A 63 -15.90 -10.71 -12.97
N LEU A 64 -15.66 -11.79 -12.21
CA LEU A 64 -14.99 -11.72 -10.90
C LEU A 64 -13.56 -11.21 -10.99
N LEU A 65 -12.93 -11.33 -12.17
CA LEU A 65 -11.62 -10.73 -12.42
C LEU A 65 -11.66 -9.20 -12.22
N MET A 66 -12.80 -8.54 -12.40
CA MET A 66 -12.94 -7.09 -12.14
C MET A 66 -12.70 -6.72 -10.67
N VAL A 67 -12.96 -7.63 -9.72
CA VAL A 67 -12.70 -7.37 -8.29
C VAL A 67 -11.20 -7.11 -8.07
N THR A 68 -10.32 -7.76 -8.84
CA THR A 68 -8.87 -7.54 -8.75
C THR A 68 -8.44 -6.14 -9.18
N LEU A 69 -9.22 -5.49 -10.06
CA LEU A 69 -8.92 -4.14 -10.55
C LEU A 69 -9.04 -3.07 -9.46
N ILE A 70 -9.83 -3.34 -8.41
CA ILE A 70 -9.99 -2.42 -7.26
C ILE A 70 -8.64 -2.11 -6.62
N PHE A 71 -7.78 -3.13 -6.52
CA PHE A 71 -6.44 -3.02 -5.90
C PHE A 71 -5.40 -2.38 -6.82
N ILE A 72 -5.65 -2.39 -8.13
CA ILE A 72 -4.74 -1.81 -9.14
C ILE A 72 -5.03 -0.31 -9.31
N LEU A 73 -6.29 0.09 -9.20
CA LEU A 73 -6.72 1.46 -9.45
C LEU A 73 -6.38 2.41 -8.29
N PRO A 74 -5.94 3.65 -8.56
CA PRO A 74 -5.57 4.63 -7.53
C PRO A 74 -6.77 5.01 -6.64
N ASN A 75 -6.54 5.22 -5.33
CA ASN A 75 -7.60 5.46 -4.34
C ASN A 75 -8.32 6.81 -4.47
N ASN A 76 -7.73 7.78 -5.16
CA ASN A 76 -8.25 9.15 -5.25
C ASN A 76 -9.16 9.41 -6.47
N LYS A 77 -9.45 8.40 -7.30
CA LYS A 77 -10.27 8.51 -8.51
C LYS A 77 -11.13 7.25 -8.70
N TRP A 78 -12.16 7.32 -9.55
CA TRP A 78 -12.97 6.17 -9.99
C TRP A 78 -13.75 5.46 -8.87
N PHE A 79 -14.28 6.24 -7.92
CA PHE A 79 -14.97 5.66 -6.76
C PHE A 79 -16.19 4.82 -7.16
N VAL A 80 -17.03 5.30 -8.07
CA VAL A 80 -18.25 4.57 -8.49
C VAL A 80 -17.87 3.32 -9.26
N PHE A 81 -16.91 3.41 -10.18
CA PHE A 81 -16.38 2.26 -10.92
C PHE A 81 -15.82 1.18 -9.99
N LYS A 82 -15.09 1.56 -8.93
CA LYS A 82 -14.60 0.61 -7.92
C LYS A 82 -15.73 -0.08 -7.17
N VAL A 83 -16.77 0.66 -6.79
CA VAL A 83 -17.98 0.09 -6.18
C VAL A 83 -18.63 -0.90 -7.15
N MET A 84 -18.76 -0.56 -8.43
CA MET A 84 -19.34 -1.44 -9.45
C MET A 84 -18.48 -2.70 -9.70
N CYS A 85 -17.15 -2.60 -9.66
CA CYS A 85 -16.24 -3.75 -9.70
C CYS A 85 -16.40 -4.65 -8.48
N PHE A 86 -16.61 -4.07 -7.29
CA PHE A 86 -16.86 -4.84 -6.07
C PHE A 86 -18.21 -5.56 -6.11
N CYS A 87 -19.25 -4.89 -6.63
CA CYS A 87 -20.58 -5.47 -6.79
C CYS A 87 -20.62 -6.70 -7.71
N GLN A 88 -19.60 -6.95 -8.52
CA GLN A 88 -19.50 -8.18 -9.33
C GLN A 88 -19.47 -9.45 -8.48
N ILE A 89 -19.13 -9.37 -7.19
CA ILE A 89 -19.25 -10.51 -6.25
C ILE A 89 -20.69 -11.00 -6.15
N PHE A 90 -21.68 -10.11 -6.25
CA PHE A 90 -23.09 -10.50 -6.19
C PHE A 90 -23.54 -11.31 -7.41
N ASN A 91 -22.82 -11.25 -8.53
CA ASN A 91 -23.14 -12.04 -9.72
C ASN A 91 -22.86 -13.54 -9.54
N ILE A 92 -22.17 -13.95 -8.45
CA ILE A 92 -22.04 -15.36 -8.06
C ILE A 92 -23.34 -15.91 -7.49
N LEU A 93 -24.20 -15.04 -6.93
CA LEU A 93 -25.43 -15.48 -6.30
C LEU A 93 -26.33 -16.18 -7.33
N PRO A 94 -26.95 -17.33 -7.00
CA PRO A 94 -27.76 -18.12 -7.93
C PRO A 94 -29.10 -17.47 -8.31
N ILE A 95 -29.26 -16.19 -7.98
CA ILE A 95 -30.37 -15.32 -8.36
C ILE A 95 -30.02 -14.56 -9.66
N CYS A 96 -28.72 -14.44 -9.97
CA CYS A 96 -28.21 -13.83 -11.20
C CYS A 96 -28.01 -14.90 -12.28
N ALA A 97 -28.12 -14.53 -13.55
CA ALA A 97 -27.90 -15.45 -14.69
C ALA A 97 -26.49 -16.07 -14.67
N ASP A 98 -25.45 -15.28 -14.41
CA ASP A 98 -24.08 -15.76 -14.24
C ASP A 98 -23.97 -16.77 -13.09
N GLY A 99 -24.58 -16.45 -11.95
CA GLY A 99 -24.60 -17.29 -10.77
C GLY A 99 -25.35 -18.61 -10.97
N GLU A 100 -26.41 -18.61 -11.77
CA GLU A 100 -27.11 -19.84 -12.18
C GLU A 100 -26.19 -20.74 -13.03
N VAL A 101 -25.49 -20.18 -14.02
CA VAL A 101 -24.54 -20.92 -14.85
C VAL A 101 -23.39 -21.48 -14.01
N ILE A 102 -22.85 -20.68 -13.08
CA ILE A 102 -21.82 -21.11 -12.13
C ILE A 102 -22.34 -22.27 -11.27
N LEU A 103 -23.52 -22.13 -10.67
CA LEU A 103 -24.10 -23.13 -9.77
C LEU A 103 -24.37 -24.44 -10.51
N LEU A 104 -25.03 -24.39 -11.67
CA LEU A 104 -25.35 -25.57 -12.47
C LEU A 104 -24.07 -26.29 -12.91
N SER A 105 -23.05 -25.54 -13.32
CA SER A 105 -21.74 -26.10 -13.70
C SER A 105 -21.08 -26.80 -12.50
N ILE A 106 -21.11 -26.20 -11.30
CA ILE A 106 -20.58 -26.83 -10.08
C ILE A 106 -21.37 -28.10 -9.76
N ILE A 107 -22.71 -28.06 -9.79
CA ILE A 107 -23.56 -29.22 -9.49
C ILE A 107 -23.27 -30.36 -10.48
N ASN A 108 -23.15 -30.08 -11.77
CA ASN A 108 -22.88 -31.09 -12.79
C ASN A 108 -21.46 -31.66 -12.65
N LEU A 109 -20.46 -30.83 -12.35
CA LEU A 109 -19.11 -31.29 -12.04
C LEU A 109 -19.08 -32.20 -10.81
N LEU A 110 -19.83 -31.86 -9.77
CA LEU A 110 -19.96 -32.68 -8.55
C LEU A 110 -20.71 -33.99 -8.82
N LYS A 111 -21.72 -33.98 -9.72
CA LYS A 111 -22.47 -35.19 -10.13
C LYS A 111 -21.64 -36.11 -11.03
N ASN A 112 -20.78 -35.56 -11.89
CA ASN A 112 -20.07 -36.31 -12.94
C ASN A 112 -18.69 -36.85 -12.54
N MET A 113 -18.13 -36.48 -11.38
CA MET A 113 -16.72 -36.83 -11.09
C MET A 113 -16.50 -37.89 -9.99
N LYS A 114 -15.86 -38.99 -10.41
CA LYS A 114 -14.89 -39.73 -9.59
C LYS A 114 -13.91 -38.71 -8.98
N LYS A 115 -14.10 -38.49 -7.68
CA LYS A 115 -13.44 -37.55 -6.77
C LYS A 115 -11.91 -37.67 -6.83
N SER A 116 -11.18 -36.71 -7.40
CA SER A 116 -9.79 -36.42 -7.01
C SER A 116 -9.23 -35.19 -7.75
N LYS A 117 -9.22 -35.18 -9.09
CA LYS A 117 -8.38 -34.22 -9.86
C LYS A 117 -8.86 -32.77 -9.86
N VAL A 118 -10.18 -32.53 -9.90
CA VAL A 118 -10.73 -31.15 -9.89
C VAL A 118 -10.68 -30.52 -8.51
N ILE A 119 -10.90 -31.31 -7.45
CA ILE A 119 -10.73 -30.84 -6.06
C ILE A 119 -9.28 -30.45 -5.82
N ILE A 120 -8.31 -31.24 -6.30
CA ILE A 120 -6.88 -30.91 -6.23
C ILE A 120 -6.58 -29.60 -6.95
N GLY A 121 -7.13 -29.38 -8.15
CA GLY A 121 -6.95 -28.13 -8.90
C GLY A 121 -7.47 -26.90 -8.16
N ILE A 122 -8.67 -26.98 -7.58
CA ILE A 122 -9.28 -25.88 -6.81
C ILE A 122 -8.49 -25.62 -5.52
N VAL A 123 -8.06 -26.66 -4.81
CA VAL A 123 -7.24 -26.54 -3.58
C VAL A 123 -5.88 -25.92 -3.88
N VAL A 124 -5.21 -26.35 -4.97
CA VAL A 124 -3.94 -25.76 -5.41
C VAL A 124 -4.11 -24.29 -5.79
N PHE A 125 -5.18 -23.94 -6.51
CA PHE A 125 -5.46 -22.55 -6.87
C PHE A 125 -5.69 -21.66 -5.64
N ILE A 126 -6.50 -22.13 -4.68
CA ILE A 126 -6.72 -21.42 -3.42
C ILE A 126 -5.41 -21.28 -2.63
N LEU A 127 -4.58 -22.33 -2.56
CA LEU A 127 -3.25 -22.28 -1.93
C LEU A 127 -2.31 -21.29 -2.62
N THR A 128 -2.34 -21.20 -3.95
CA THR A 128 -1.52 -20.21 -4.67
C THR A 128 -1.99 -18.79 -4.40
N LEU A 129 -3.31 -18.54 -4.35
CA LEU A 129 -3.88 -17.23 -4.03
C LEU A 129 -3.58 -16.82 -2.58
N THR A 130 -3.61 -17.75 -1.63
CA THR A 130 -3.23 -17.45 -0.24
C THR A 130 -1.74 -17.16 -0.10
N LEU A 131 -0.88 -17.89 -0.82
CA LEU A 131 0.57 -17.62 -0.84
C LEU A 131 0.90 -16.26 -1.48
N ILE A 132 0.21 -15.89 -2.56
CA ILE A 132 0.35 -14.56 -3.18
C ILE A 132 -0.13 -13.47 -2.22
N ASN A 133 -1.26 -13.68 -1.53
CA ASN A 133 -1.75 -12.74 -0.50
C ASN A 133 -0.76 -12.58 0.66
N ILE A 134 -0.16 -13.67 1.15
CA ILE A 134 0.88 -13.60 2.20
C ILE A 134 2.10 -12.82 1.70
N TYR A 135 2.52 -13.02 0.45
CA TYR A 135 3.66 -12.30 -0.14
C TYR A 135 3.38 -10.80 -0.30
N VAL A 136 2.18 -10.43 -0.80
CA VAL A 136 1.75 -9.03 -0.94
C VAL A 136 1.59 -8.37 0.43
N GLN A 137 0.97 -9.06 1.39
CA GLN A 137 0.80 -8.54 2.75
C GLN A 137 2.16 -8.35 3.45
N LYS A 138 3.13 -9.25 3.24
CA LYS A 138 4.50 -9.07 3.75
C LYS A 138 5.21 -7.85 3.15
N SER A 139 4.90 -7.49 1.89
CA SER A 139 5.46 -6.29 1.25
C SER A 139 4.90 -4.98 1.82
N GLU A 140 3.65 -4.97 2.27
CA GLU A 140 3.00 -3.77 2.83
C GLU A 140 3.19 -3.66 4.36
N SER A 141 3.37 -4.80 5.04
CA SER A 141 3.63 -4.89 6.49
C SER A 141 5.06 -4.51 6.91
N ALA A 142 5.96 -4.21 5.95
CA ALA A 142 7.38 -4.04 6.22
C ALA A 142 7.79 -2.62 6.66
N ILE A 143 6.89 -1.64 6.65
CA ILE A 143 7.18 -0.26 7.10
C ILE A 143 6.50 -0.02 8.45
N ALA A 144 7.18 -0.45 9.52
CA ALA A 144 6.78 -0.21 10.89
C ALA A 144 7.78 0.73 11.57
N TYR A 145 7.28 1.65 12.38
CA TYR A 145 8.13 2.43 13.28
C TYR A 145 8.79 1.47 14.28
N ASN A 146 10.11 1.34 14.22
CA ASN A 146 10.88 0.50 15.14
C ASN A 146 12.14 1.23 15.60
N ASP A 147 12.09 1.77 16.80
CA ASP A 147 13.23 2.42 17.46
C ASP A 147 13.95 1.48 18.47
N HIS A 148 13.66 0.17 18.42
CA HIS A 148 14.28 -0.84 19.30
C HIS A 148 15.40 -1.63 18.61
N THR A 149 15.88 -1.18 17.45
CA THR A 149 16.97 -1.85 16.73
C THR A 149 18.31 -1.61 17.44
N PRO A 150 19.33 -2.46 17.22
CA PRO A 150 20.67 -2.27 17.81
C PRO A 150 21.37 -0.95 17.43
N ARG A 151 20.87 -0.25 16.41
CA ARG A 151 21.39 1.03 15.90
C ARG A 151 20.73 2.24 16.59
N MET A 152 19.62 2.03 17.28
CA MET A 152 18.86 3.08 17.94
C MET A 152 19.19 3.11 19.43
N ILE A 153 20.01 4.07 19.84
CA ILE A 153 20.45 4.24 21.22
C ILE A 153 19.39 5.02 21.99
N LYS A 154 18.78 4.35 22.98
CA LYS A 154 17.86 4.98 23.93
C LYS A 154 18.63 5.39 25.20
N THR A 155 18.50 6.66 25.58
CA THR A 155 19.01 7.21 26.85
C THR A 155 18.03 8.28 27.34
N SER A 156 18.26 8.87 28.51
CA SER A 156 17.36 9.91 29.02
C SER A 156 17.25 11.11 28.06
N PRO A 157 16.08 11.74 27.94
CA PRO A 157 15.93 12.96 27.14
C PRO A 157 16.89 14.07 27.56
N SER A 158 17.21 14.17 28.85
CA SER A 158 18.18 15.13 29.39
C SER A 158 19.58 14.90 28.81
N ASP A 159 20.04 13.65 28.74
CA ASP A 159 21.35 13.32 28.17
C ASP A 159 21.43 13.64 26.67
N ILE A 160 20.36 13.36 25.93
CA ILE A 160 20.28 13.69 24.50
C ILE A 160 20.37 15.21 24.31
N MET A 161 19.56 15.98 25.06
CA MET A 161 19.59 17.44 24.97
C MET A 161 20.93 18.03 25.42
N LYS A 162 21.57 17.45 26.45
CA LYS A 162 22.94 17.81 26.86
C LYS A 162 23.94 17.56 25.74
N ARG A 163 23.89 16.40 25.09
CA ARG A 163 24.77 16.08 23.95
C ARG A 163 24.60 17.04 22.79
N ILE A 164 23.37 17.41 22.45
CA ILE A 164 23.07 18.41 21.40
C ILE A 164 23.63 19.78 21.79
N ARG A 165 23.42 20.23 23.02
CA ARG A 165 23.96 21.50 23.53
C ARG A 165 25.48 21.55 23.52
N GLU A 166 26.12 20.45 23.91
CA GLU A 166 27.58 20.28 23.88
C GLU A 166 28.12 19.97 22.48
N LYS A 167 27.25 19.93 21.46
CA LYS A 167 27.57 19.58 20.07
C LYS A 167 28.38 18.29 19.94
N LYS A 168 28.09 17.28 20.77
CA LYS A 168 28.81 16.02 20.70
C LYS A 168 28.58 15.35 19.35
N GLN A 169 29.65 14.82 18.76
CA GLN A 169 29.60 14.09 17.51
C GLN A 169 28.57 12.94 17.61
N GLY A 170 27.75 12.79 16.58
CA GLY A 170 26.71 11.76 16.55
C GLY A 170 25.54 12.09 15.63
N ILE A 171 24.67 11.09 15.47
CA ILE A 171 23.40 11.22 14.77
C ILE A 171 22.29 11.19 15.83
N TYR A 172 21.33 12.08 15.71
CA TYR A 172 20.22 12.24 16.65
C TYR A 172 18.91 12.29 15.87
N TYR A 173 17.95 11.47 16.27
CA TYR A 173 16.63 11.38 15.66
C TYR A 173 15.55 11.78 16.67
N PHE A 174 14.65 12.66 16.25
CA PHE A 174 13.50 13.12 17.01
C PHE A 174 12.21 12.76 16.27
N GLY A 175 11.34 12.01 16.91
CA GLY A 175 10.08 11.53 16.33
C GLY A 175 9.20 10.84 17.36
N PHE A 176 8.15 10.14 16.92
CA PHE A 176 7.29 9.32 17.78
C PHE A 176 6.47 8.33 16.92
N PRO A 177 5.97 7.20 17.48
CA PRO A 177 5.35 6.14 16.69
C PRO A 177 4.05 6.53 15.97
N GLU A 178 3.29 7.49 16.48
CA GLU A 178 2.03 7.93 15.86
C GLU A 178 2.22 8.96 14.72
N CYS A 179 3.46 9.41 14.48
CA CYS A 179 3.76 10.40 13.45
C CYS A 179 3.85 9.73 12.05
N PRO A 180 2.98 10.08 11.08
CA PRO A 180 2.96 9.42 9.77
C PRO A 180 4.28 9.49 9.02
N TRP A 181 4.94 10.64 9.05
CA TRP A 181 6.25 10.84 8.42
C TRP A 181 7.38 10.09 9.15
N CYS A 182 7.25 9.91 10.46
CA CYS A 182 8.23 9.19 11.28
C CYS A 182 8.21 7.69 10.98
N ILE A 183 7.02 7.12 10.75
CA ILE A 183 6.83 5.72 10.30
C ILE A 183 7.55 5.48 8.97
N GLU A 184 7.57 6.46 8.07
CA GLU A 184 8.23 6.39 6.78
C GLU A 184 9.76 6.59 6.86
N LEU A 185 10.21 7.57 7.65
CA LEU A 185 11.62 7.94 7.71
C LEU A 185 12.47 6.97 8.53
N LEU A 186 11.98 6.56 9.71
CA LEU A 186 12.80 5.82 10.67
C LEU A 186 13.36 4.51 10.09
N PRO A 187 12.60 3.68 9.34
CA PRO A 187 13.15 2.49 8.70
C PRO A 187 14.25 2.81 7.67
N VAL A 188 14.12 3.89 6.91
CA VAL A 188 15.14 4.30 5.93
C VAL A 188 16.42 4.78 6.62
N LEU A 189 16.28 5.50 7.75
CA LEU A 189 17.41 5.90 8.59
C LEU A 189 18.10 4.66 9.19
N ASP A 190 17.33 3.71 9.72
CA ASP A 190 17.84 2.48 10.31
C ASP A 190 18.68 1.67 9.31
N GLU A 191 18.21 1.54 8.07
CA GLU A 191 18.97 0.90 7.00
C GLU A 191 20.25 1.70 6.65
N SER A 192 20.19 3.04 6.65
CA SER A 192 21.36 3.91 6.37
C SER A 192 22.45 3.72 7.43
N LEU A 193 22.04 3.71 8.70
CA LEU A 193 22.90 3.42 9.84
C LEU A 193 23.49 2.01 9.76
N GLN A 194 22.69 1.02 9.36
CA GLN A 194 23.16 -0.35 9.21
C GLN A 194 24.28 -0.46 8.16
N ASN A 195 24.10 0.15 6.99
CA ASN A 195 25.09 0.10 5.93
C ASN A 195 26.40 0.78 6.29
N ALA A 196 26.34 1.84 7.09
CA ALA A 196 27.52 2.55 7.58
C ALA A 196 28.11 1.96 8.86
N ASN A 197 27.48 0.93 9.45
CA ASN A 197 27.80 0.41 10.78
C ASN A 197 27.80 1.50 11.88
N GLU A 198 26.85 2.41 11.79
CA GLU A 198 26.69 3.57 12.67
C GLU A 198 25.46 3.45 13.58
N LYS A 199 25.36 4.35 14.56
CA LYS A 199 24.24 4.41 15.52
C LYS A 199 23.68 5.83 15.65
N ALA A 200 22.40 5.92 15.99
CA ALA A 200 21.71 7.18 16.27
C ALA A 200 21.09 7.19 17.67
N TYR A 201 21.16 8.33 18.35
CA TYR A 201 20.40 8.58 19.57
C TYR A 201 18.95 8.92 19.21
N VAL A 202 17.98 8.21 19.79
CA VAL A 202 16.57 8.42 19.49
C VAL A 202 15.84 9.08 20.66
N LEU A 203 15.06 10.12 20.36
CA LEU A 203 14.22 10.81 21.34
C LEU A 203 12.76 10.81 20.88
N ASN A 204 11.90 10.22 21.72
CA ASN A 204 10.46 10.33 21.53
C ASN A 204 9.97 11.70 22.05
N THR A 205 9.57 12.59 21.15
CA THR A 205 9.14 13.95 21.52
C THR A 205 7.76 13.99 22.20
N HIS A 206 7.05 12.86 22.26
CA HIS A 206 5.79 12.69 23.00
C HIS A 206 5.97 11.93 24.32
N ASP A 207 7.20 11.51 24.64
CA ASP A 207 7.48 10.85 25.91
C ASP A 207 7.20 11.78 27.11
N LYS A 208 6.63 11.23 28.18
CA LYS A 208 6.31 11.97 29.41
C LYS A 208 7.56 12.52 30.10
N THR A 209 8.71 11.87 29.91
CA THR A 209 10.01 12.30 30.44
C THR A 209 10.62 13.46 29.64
N PHE A 210 10.08 13.78 28.45
CA PHE A 210 10.47 14.96 27.69
C PHE A 210 9.69 16.20 28.18
N THR A 211 10.19 16.75 29.28
CA THR A 211 9.60 17.87 30.04
C THR A 211 9.60 19.20 29.26
N GLN A 212 8.82 20.17 29.73
CA GLN A 212 8.73 21.49 29.10
C GLN A 212 10.07 22.25 29.01
N PRO A 213 10.97 22.22 30.02
CA PRO A 213 12.31 22.79 29.87
C PRO A 213 13.11 22.19 28.71
N LEU A 214 13.12 20.86 28.57
CA LEU A 214 13.78 20.18 27.46
C LEU A 214 13.14 20.50 26.10
N ARG A 215 11.80 20.66 26.06
CA ARG A 215 11.08 21.15 24.87
C ARG A 215 11.49 22.56 24.49
N ASN A 216 11.70 23.44 25.46
CA ASN A 216 12.15 24.81 25.21
C ASN A 216 13.58 24.83 24.66
N GLU A 217 14.47 23.97 25.18
CA GLU A 217 15.82 23.78 24.64
C GLU A 217 15.79 23.30 23.19
N LEU A 218 14.98 22.29 22.88
CA LEU A 218 14.81 21.81 21.50
C LEU A 218 14.21 22.91 20.61
N THR A 219 13.26 23.69 21.12
CA THR A 219 12.68 24.83 20.38
C THR A 219 13.73 25.91 20.07
N ALA A 220 14.65 26.18 21.00
CA ALA A 220 15.78 27.09 20.76
C ALA A 220 16.70 26.55 19.66
N PHE A 221 17.00 25.24 19.68
CA PHE A 221 17.75 24.57 18.61
C PHE A 221 17.04 24.70 17.24
N TYR A 222 15.72 24.51 17.17
CA TYR A 222 14.95 24.67 15.93
C TYR A 222 15.03 26.09 15.37
N LYS A 223 14.95 27.12 16.23
CA LYS A 223 15.07 28.51 15.79
C LYS A 223 16.45 28.78 15.18
N GLN A 224 17.49 28.22 15.77
CA GLN A 224 18.87 28.44 15.35
C GLN A 224 19.26 27.67 14.08
N TYR A 225 18.95 26.37 14.01
CA TYR A 225 19.49 25.48 12.97
C TYR A 225 18.47 25.03 11.93
N VAL A 226 17.18 25.01 12.28
CA VAL A 226 16.10 24.58 11.37
C VAL A 226 15.32 25.79 10.80
N HIS A 227 15.52 26.97 11.40
CA HIS A 227 14.79 28.20 11.10
C HIS A 227 13.27 28.07 11.23
N GLN A 228 12.82 27.26 12.19
CA GLN A 228 11.40 27.04 12.48
C GLN A 228 11.07 27.48 13.91
N LYS A 229 9.88 28.07 14.08
CA LYS A 229 9.40 28.53 15.41
C LYS A 229 8.80 27.42 16.26
N ARG A 230 8.44 26.29 15.63
CA ARG A 230 7.78 25.13 16.25
C ARG A 230 8.57 23.87 15.96
N ILE A 231 8.47 22.90 16.87
CA ILE A 231 9.05 21.58 16.69
C ILE A 231 8.19 20.82 15.68
N TYR A 232 8.80 20.43 14.57
CA TYR A 232 8.25 19.55 13.56
C TYR A 232 9.07 18.27 13.51
N VAL A 233 8.45 17.11 13.34
CA VAL A 233 9.12 15.81 13.27
C VAL A 233 8.68 15.06 12.00
N PRO A 234 9.49 14.11 11.48
CA PRO A 234 10.81 13.68 11.97
C PRO A 234 11.90 14.74 11.77
N LEU A 235 12.84 14.82 12.72
CA LEU A 235 14.08 15.58 12.58
C LEU A 235 15.26 14.64 12.77
N VAL A 236 16.20 14.70 11.84
CA VAL A 236 17.52 14.07 11.95
C VAL A 236 18.57 15.18 12.08
N VAL A 237 19.41 15.09 13.10
CA VAL A 237 20.55 15.97 13.31
C VAL A 237 21.82 15.13 13.21
N SER A 238 22.77 15.58 12.41
CA SER A 238 24.11 15.00 12.34
C SER A 238 25.12 16.04 12.79
N ILE A 239 25.97 15.67 13.74
CA ILE A 239 27.04 16.51 14.28
C ILE A 239 28.37 15.80 14.03
N ASN A 240 29.30 16.49 13.37
CA ASN A 240 30.60 15.93 13.02
C ASN A 240 31.68 16.15 14.10
N ASP A 241 32.87 15.62 13.85
CA ASP A 241 34.04 15.75 14.75
C ASP A 241 34.48 17.21 14.96
N LYS A 242 34.20 18.09 14.00
CA LYS A 242 34.44 19.55 14.05
C LYS A 242 33.31 20.33 14.75
N HIS A 243 32.32 19.65 15.33
CA HIS A 243 31.14 20.26 15.96
C HIS A 243 30.26 21.07 14.99
N GLU A 244 30.35 20.80 13.69
CA GLU A 244 29.45 21.35 12.68
C GLU A 244 28.15 20.54 12.67
N ILE A 245 27.03 21.23 12.39
CA ILE A 245 25.70 20.65 12.50
C ILE A 245 25.03 20.67 11.14
N LYS A 246 24.53 19.50 10.72
CA LYS A 246 23.63 19.34 9.59
C LYS A 246 22.29 18.82 10.08
N VAL A 247 21.20 19.35 9.53
CA VAL A 247 19.83 18.96 9.90
C VAL A 247 19.04 18.52 8.67
N HIS A 248 18.16 17.55 8.85
CA HIS A 248 17.17 17.14 7.87
C HIS A 248 15.82 17.01 8.55
N LEU A 249 14.82 17.71 8.00
CA LEU A 249 13.46 17.77 8.52
C LEU A 249 12.52 17.11 7.51
N ASP A 250 11.51 16.39 8.01
CA ASP A 250 10.51 15.69 7.21
C ASP A 250 11.15 14.51 6.42
N THR A 251 10.48 14.06 5.37
CA THR A 251 10.85 12.98 4.46
C THR A 251 11.47 13.60 3.20
N VAL A 252 10.71 13.77 2.13
CA VAL A 252 11.17 14.43 0.90
C VAL A 252 10.20 15.52 0.49
N LYS A 253 10.68 16.44 -0.34
CA LYS A 253 9.88 17.59 -0.79
C LYS A 253 8.61 17.11 -1.51
N GLY A 254 7.46 17.63 -1.09
CA GLY A 254 6.16 17.33 -1.70
C GLY A 254 5.52 16.01 -1.27
N HIS A 255 6.16 15.22 -0.41
CA HIS A 255 5.53 14.03 0.17
C HIS A 255 4.59 14.38 1.32
N ASN A 256 3.39 13.78 1.32
CA ASN A 256 2.40 13.93 2.38
C ASN A 256 2.02 12.56 2.94
N ALA A 257 2.64 12.18 4.05
CA ALA A 257 2.45 10.88 4.70
C ALA A 257 1.03 10.66 5.27
N LYS A 258 0.20 11.71 5.38
CA LYS A 258 -1.22 11.55 5.74
C LYS A 258 -2.09 11.11 4.56
N VAL A 259 -1.63 11.34 3.33
CA VAL A 259 -2.40 11.08 2.11
C VAL A 259 -1.97 9.78 1.44
N SER A 260 -0.66 9.53 1.38
CA SER A 260 -0.11 8.35 0.72
C SER A 260 1.26 7.98 1.28
N ARG A 261 1.64 6.71 1.11
CA ARG A 261 3.00 6.21 1.34
C ARG A 261 4.00 6.83 0.36
N MET A 262 5.29 6.85 0.72
CA MET A 262 6.34 7.26 -0.22
C MET A 262 6.43 6.30 -1.42
N THR A 263 6.58 6.86 -2.62
CA THR A 263 6.92 6.07 -3.81
C THR A 263 8.34 5.48 -3.70
N LYS A 264 8.65 4.47 -4.53
CA LYS A 264 10.01 3.91 -4.60
C LYS A 264 11.08 4.97 -4.89
N SER A 265 10.76 5.93 -5.76
CA SER A 265 11.68 7.04 -6.08
C SER A 265 11.91 7.95 -4.87
N GLN A 266 10.83 8.33 -4.18
CA GLN A 266 10.91 9.16 -2.97
C GLN A 266 11.66 8.46 -1.84
N ARG A 267 11.45 7.15 -1.65
CA ARG A 267 12.21 6.36 -0.67
C ARG A 267 13.70 6.32 -1.01
N LYS A 268 14.05 6.20 -2.29
CA LYS A 268 15.45 6.22 -2.76
C LYS A 268 16.08 7.61 -2.58
N GLU A 269 15.33 8.67 -2.84
CA GLU A 269 15.76 10.05 -2.59
C GLU A 269 16.01 10.29 -1.09
N LEU A 270 15.04 9.91 -0.24
CA LEU A 270 15.21 10.00 1.20
C LEU A 270 16.45 9.22 1.67
N ARG A 271 16.64 8.01 1.15
CA ARG A 271 17.81 7.20 1.47
C ARG A 271 19.10 7.94 1.13
N HIS A 272 19.21 8.53 -0.05
CA HIS A 272 20.39 9.29 -0.43
C HIS A 272 20.66 10.46 0.53
N ILE A 273 19.62 11.19 0.94
CA ILE A 273 19.75 12.29 1.91
C ILE A 273 20.24 11.76 3.28
N LEU A 274 19.69 10.65 3.75
CA LEU A 274 20.06 10.08 5.05
C LEU A 274 21.46 9.47 5.04
N ASP A 275 21.87 8.82 3.94
CA ASP A 275 23.26 8.36 3.77
C ASP A 275 24.23 9.55 3.85
N GLN A 276 23.91 10.68 3.21
CA GLN A 276 24.72 11.91 3.33
C GLN A 276 24.75 12.48 4.76
N MET A 277 23.70 12.31 5.55
CA MET A 277 23.67 12.72 6.97
C MET A 277 24.58 11.83 7.81
N VAL A 278 24.56 10.52 7.53
CA VAL A 278 25.41 9.54 8.21
C VAL A 278 26.88 9.78 7.87
N ASP A 279 27.19 10.00 6.58
CA ASP A 279 28.55 10.30 6.14
C ASP A 279 29.07 11.65 6.66
N PHE A 280 28.21 12.66 6.75
CA PHE A 280 28.59 13.97 7.31
C PHE A 280 29.08 13.88 8.76
N LYS A 281 28.65 12.88 9.53
CA LYS A 281 29.07 12.70 10.93
C LYS A 281 30.57 12.46 11.07
N LYS A 282 31.19 11.84 10.06
CA LYS A 282 32.61 11.48 10.06
C LYS A 282 33.47 12.73 10.04
#